data_AF-A0A916FUQ8-F1
#
_entry.id   AF-A0A916FUQ8-F1
#
_cell.length_a   1.000
_cell.length_b   1.000
_cell.length_c   1.000
_cell.angle_alpha   90.00
_cell.angle_beta   90.00
_cell.angle_gamma   90.00
#
_symmetry.space_group_name_H-M   'P 1'
#
loop_
_entity.id
_entity.type
_entity.pdbx_description
1 polymer ?
#
loop_
_entity_poly.entity_id
_entity_poly.type
_entity_poly.pdbx_seq_one_letter_code
_entity_poly.pdbx_strand_id
1 'polypeptide(L)'
;MCASASHANPAGVLTFGTTTTQPLAPVLPQGVSAATAIQRLRSIRIIPAREAVGQLAVWQESSRILLLYRRYFPQQFARSTASTLIPTHQNEPGYSERELEFFNMVDQHLFPLPEMMFDMERLPSIPIYPQGVDWEDERENMRLSLRAAMALVSDDDTMLWEAWLPPHLRPESGERDWERFDELCRNARGLAVRFPLLLELVGLDTGNMWLDTNWECWREECPWEETAMEYLRKEWRKAQRIFTQLNPLIDQMDKHPRYWLTRLVKLWNSAIKVPAMAR
;
A
#
# COMPACT_ATOMS: atom_id res chain seq x y z
N MET A 1 -61.30 27.91 17.22
CA MET A 1 -60.89 29.32 17.39
C MET A 1 -60.50 29.82 16.00
N CYS A 2 -61.50 30.20 15.20
CA CYS A 2 -61.91 31.59 14.88
C CYS A 2 -60.91 32.25 13.91
N ALA A 3 -61.21 32.71 12.69
CA ALA A 3 -62.43 32.90 11.87
C ALA A 3 -61.95 32.98 10.38
N SER A 4 -62.62 32.45 9.34
CA SER A 4 -63.69 33.04 8.50
C SER A 4 -63.40 34.50 8.07
N ALA A 5 -63.51 34.97 6.82
CA ALA A 5 -64.45 34.73 5.70
C ALA A 5 -63.82 35.34 4.40
N SER A 6 -63.95 34.84 3.18
CA SER A 6 -65.10 34.70 2.25
C SER A 6 -65.27 35.86 1.24
N HIS A 7 -65.61 35.47 0.00
CA HIS A 7 -66.21 36.21 -1.14
C HIS A 7 -65.26 36.94 -2.11
N ALA A 8 -65.48 36.96 -3.43
CA ALA A 8 -66.36 36.26 -4.36
C ALA A 8 -65.88 36.57 -5.81
N ASN A 9 -66.09 35.63 -6.74
CA ASN A 9 -66.13 35.82 -8.21
C ASN A 9 -67.44 36.59 -8.60
N PRO A 10 -67.80 36.87 -9.89
CA PRO A 10 -67.08 37.05 -11.16
C PRO A 10 -67.60 38.26 -12.00
N ALA A 11 -66.93 38.64 -13.11
CA ALA A 11 -67.50 39.21 -14.37
C ALA A 11 -66.34 39.74 -15.24
N GLY A 12 -66.21 39.51 -16.54
CA GLY A 12 -67.04 38.80 -17.50
C GLY A 12 -66.42 38.83 -18.91
N VAL A 13 -67.08 38.08 -19.80
CA VAL A 13 -67.23 38.28 -21.26
C VAL A 13 -65.99 38.16 -22.18
N LEU A 14 -66.19 37.27 -23.15
CA LEU A 14 -65.40 36.86 -24.30
C LEU A 14 -65.09 37.99 -25.29
N THR A 15 -63.90 37.95 -25.90
CA THR A 15 -63.72 38.25 -27.34
C THR A 15 -62.63 37.38 -27.95
N PHE A 16 -63.02 36.59 -28.94
CA PHE A 16 -62.11 35.92 -29.87
C PHE A 16 -61.55 36.96 -30.84
N GLY A 17 -60.28 37.32 -30.66
CA GLY A 17 -59.52 38.10 -31.64
C GLY A 17 -58.67 37.17 -32.49
N THR A 18 -59.07 36.97 -33.74
CA THR A 18 -58.22 36.42 -34.80
C THR A 18 -57.01 37.33 -35.01
N THR A 19 -55.79 36.82 -34.83
CA THR A 19 -54.60 37.47 -35.38
C THR A 19 -53.60 36.43 -35.84
N THR A 20 -53.67 36.18 -37.14
CA THR A 20 -52.58 35.96 -38.09
C THR A 20 -51.29 35.35 -37.53
N THR A 21 -51.08 34.10 -37.92
CA THR A 21 -49.79 33.39 -37.99
C THR A 21 -48.71 34.29 -38.62
N GLN A 22 -47.74 34.72 -37.83
CA GLN A 22 -46.41 35.09 -38.32
C GLN A 22 -45.45 33.96 -37.96
N PRO A 23 -44.75 33.35 -38.93
CA PRO A 23 -43.69 32.41 -38.63
C PRO A 23 -42.52 33.18 -38.02
N LEU A 24 -42.25 32.94 -36.73
CA LEU A 24 -40.98 33.29 -36.11
C LEU A 24 -39.91 32.40 -36.75
N ALA A 25 -39.36 32.87 -37.87
CA ALA A 25 -38.10 32.36 -38.38
C ALA A 25 -37.06 32.47 -37.26
N PRO A 26 -36.19 31.45 -37.05
CA PRO A 26 -35.13 31.56 -36.08
C PRO A 26 -34.21 32.69 -36.53
N VAL A 27 -34.16 33.77 -35.75
CA VAL A 27 -33.16 34.82 -35.92
C VAL A 27 -31.82 34.20 -35.58
N LEU A 28 -31.13 33.69 -36.61
CA LEU A 28 -29.72 33.35 -36.49
C LEU A 28 -28.96 34.64 -36.11
N PRO A 29 -28.10 34.61 -35.08
CA PRO A 29 -27.32 35.79 -34.72
C PRO A 29 -26.47 36.23 -35.91
N GLN A 30 -26.77 37.42 -36.43
CA GLN A 30 -25.91 38.09 -37.40
C GLN A 30 -24.55 38.37 -36.73
N GLY A 31 -23.45 37.91 -37.33
CA GLY A 31 -22.12 38.41 -36.98
C GLY A 31 -21.03 37.37 -36.70
N VAL A 32 -21.07 36.16 -37.26
CA VAL A 32 -19.86 35.33 -37.35
C VAL A 32 -19.50 35.19 -38.82
N SER A 33 -18.44 35.87 -39.27
CA SER A 33 -17.93 35.68 -40.64
C SER A 33 -17.55 34.21 -40.82
N ALA A 34 -17.69 33.66 -42.02
CA ALA A 34 -17.27 32.28 -42.30
C ALA A 34 -15.80 32.03 -41.90
N ALA A 35 -14.93 33.03 -42.06
CA ALA A 35 -13.55 32.98 -41.60
C ALA A 35 -13.44 32.84 -40.07
N THR A 36 -14.26 33.57 -39.31
CA THR A 36 -14.34 33.47 -37.84
C THR A 36 -14.91 32.12 -37.40
N ALA A 37 -15.91 31.58 -38.10
CA ALA A 37 -16.46 30.26 -37.83
C ALA A 37 -15.43 29.15 -38.11
N ILE A 38 -14.70 29.25 -39.22
CA ILE A 38 -13.61 28.31 -39.56
C ILE A 38 -12.46 28.42 -38.57
N GLN A 39 -12.09 29.63 -38.15
CA GLN A 39 -11.04 29.83 -37.15
C GLN A 39 -11.47 29.27 -35.78
N ARG A 40 -12.74 29.42 -35.40
CA ARG A 40 -13.32 28.78 -34.21
C ARG A 40 -13.31 27.26 -34.32
N LEU A 41 -13.76 26.70 -35.44
CA LEU A 41 -13.73 25.25 -35.68
C LEU A 41 -12.30 24.70 -35.68
N ARG A 42 -11.32 25.44 -36.21
CA ARG A 42 -9.89 25.11 -36.15
C ARG A 42 -9.30 25.22 -34.74
N SER A 43 -9.88 26.06 -33.89
CA SER A 43 -9.48 26.19 -32.47
C SER A 43 -10.13 25.14 -31.57
N ILE A 44 -11.21 24.48 -32.03
CA ILE A 44 -11.84 23.38 -31.32
C ILE A 44 -10.95 22.15 -31.51
N ARG A 45 -10.18 21.82 -30.46
CA ARG A 45 -9.56 20.51 -30.34
C ARG A 45 -10.65 19.49 -30.01
N ILE A 46 -11.09 18.73 -31.00
CA ILE A 46 -11.93 17.56 -30.78
C ILE A 46 -11.03 16.46 -30.24
N ILE A 47 -11.09 16.22 -28.93
CA ILE A 47 -10.42 15.08 -28.31
C ILE A 47 -11.27 13.84 -28.62
N PRO A 48 -10.71 12.78 -29.23
CA PRO A 48 -11.43 11.52 -29.41
C PRO A 48 -12.00 11.02 -28.08
N ALA A 49 -13.22 10.48 -28.09
CA ALA A 49 -13.90 10.06 -26.85
C ALA A 49 -13.03 9.14 -25.97
N ARG A 50 -12.24 8.25 -26.58
CA ARG A 50 -11.30 7.36 -25.86
C ARG A 50 -10.21 8.14 -25.12
N GLU A 51 -9.61 9.14 -25.76
CA GLU A 51 -8.58 9.98 -25.13
C GLU A 51 -9.17 10.85 -24.02
N ALA A 52 -10.41 11.34 -24.20
CA ALA A 52 -11.12 12.08 -23.17
C ALA A 52 -11.40 11.22 -21.92
N VAL A 53 -11.82 9.96 -22.10
CA VAL A 53 -12.01 9.01 -20.98
C VAL A 53 -10.70 8.74 -20.26
N GLY A 54 -9.59 8.54 -20.98
CA GLY A 54 -8.27 8.35 -20.39
C GLY A 54 -7.84 9.56 -19.53
N GLN A 55 -8.00 10.78 -20.07
CA GLN A 55 -7.68 12.01 -19.32
C GLN A 55 -8.56 12.18 -18.08
N LEU A 56 -9.86 11.86 -18.18
CA LEU A 56 -10.78 11.92 -17.04
C LEU A 56 -10.39 10.92 -15.95
N ALA A 57 -9.97 9.71 -16.31
CA ALA A 57 -9.50 8.72 -15.34
C ALA A 57 -8.26 9.22 -14.58
N VAL A 58 -7.29 9.79 -15.30
CA VAL A 58 -6.09 10.39 -14.72
C VAL A 58 -6.43 11.55 -13.78
N TRP A 59 -7.35 12.43 -14.17
CA TRP A 59 -7.78 13.55 -13.31
C TRP A 59 -8.57 13.09 -12.09
N GLN A 60 -9.39 12.05 -12.23
CA GLN A 60 -10.12 11.46 -11.11
C GLN A 60 -9.15 10.87 -10.08
N GLU A 61 -8.17 10.10 -10.54
CA GLU A 61 -7.13 9.55 -9.67
C GLU A 61 -6.30 10.66 -9.02
N SER A 62 -5.87 11.66 -9.80
CA SER A 62 -5.11 12.78 -9.27
C SER A 62 -5.87 13.56 -8.21
N SER A 63 -7.17 13.82 -8.47
CA SER A 63 -8.05 14.44 -7.48
C SER A 63 -8.13 13.62 -6.20
N ARG A 64 -8.23 12.29 -6.31
CA ARG A 64 -8.26 11.36 -5.17
C ARG A 64 -6.96 11.44 -4.35
N ILE A 65 -5.81 11.39 -5.00
CA ILE A 65 -4.49 11.51 -4.35
C ILE A 65 -4.34 12.86 -3.65
N LEU A 66 -4.67 13.97 -4.33
CA LEU A 66 -4.56 15.31 -3.76
C LEU A 66 -5.52 15.54 -2.58
N LEU A 67 -6.71 14.91 -2.60
CA LEU A 67 -7.62 14.90 -1.45
C LEU A 67 -7.00 14.17 -0.24
N LEU A 68 -6.31 13.05 -0.47
CA LEU A 68 -5.57 12.35 0.58
C LEU A 68 -4.41 13.21 1.11
N TYR A 69 -3.66 13.89 0.24
CA TYR A 69 -2.60 14.82 0.67
C TYR A 69 -3.16 15.90 1.61
N ARG A 70 -4.24 16.57 1.19
CA ARG A 70 -4.91 17.57 2.01
C ARG A 70 -5.42 17.01 3.34
N ARG A 71 -5.88 15.76 3.36
CA ARG A 71 -6.42 15.08 4.56
C ARG A 71 -5.33 14.74 5.57
N TYR A 72 -4.25 14.10 5.12
CA TYR A 72 -3.19 13.58 5.99
C TYR A 72 -2.14 14.63 6.37
N PHE A 73 -1.87 15.59 5.47
CA PHE A 73 -0.83 16.61 5.66
C PHE A 73 -1.37 18.01 5.32
N PRO A 74 -2.41 18.50 6.02
CA PRO A 74 -3.12 19.73 5.66
C PRO A 74 -2.22 20.98 5.66
N GLN A 75 -1.24 21.04 6.56
CA GLN A 75 -0.34 22.19 6.67
C GLN A 75 0.66 22.23 5.50
N GLN A 76 1.21 21.08 5.13
CA GLN A 76 2.14 20.93 4.01
C GLN A 76 1.41 21.18 2.69
N PHE A 77 0.22 20.60 2.51
CA PHE A 77 -0.63 20.86 1.35
C PHE A 77 -0.94 22.36 1.18
N ALA A 78 -1.30 23.06 2.27
CA ALA A 78 -1.62 24.48 2.23
C ALA A 78 -0.41 25.39 1.92
N ARG A 79 0.81 24.93 2.22
CA ARG A 79 2.06 25.65 1.96
C ARG A 79 2.71 25.28 0.62
N SER A 80 2.29 24.17 0.01
CA SER A 80 2.86 23.66 -1.23
C SER A 80 2.66 24.62 -2.40
N THR A 81 3.77 24.94 -3.07
CA THR A 81 3.80 25.67 -4.34
C THR A 81 4.03 24.76 -5.54
N ALA A 82 4.14 23.44 -5.33
CA ALA A 82 4.38 22.47 -6.39
C ALA A 82 3.25 22.44 -7.43
N SER A 83 3.62 22.18 -8.68
CA SER A 83 2.69 22.12 -9.79
C SER A 83 1.72 20.94 -9.67
N THR A 84 0.45 21.17 -10.02
CA THR A 84 -0.54 20.10 -10.24
C THR A 84 -0.64 19.69 -11.70
N LEU A 85 0.24 20.22 -12.57
CA LEU A 85 0.29 19.80 -13.97
C LEU A 85 0.84 18.38 -14.03
N ILE A 86 0.10 17.51 -14.70
CA ILE A 86 0.48 16.11 -14.87
C ILE A 86 1.43 16.02 -16.08
N PRO A 87 2.69 15.60 -15.88
CA PRO A 87 3.62 15.43 -16.98
C PRO A 87 3.18 14.27 -17.86
N THR A 88 3.56 14.33 -19.13
CA THR A 88 3.39 13.21 -20.06
C THR A 88 4.78 12.76 -20.49
N HIS A 89 5.12 11.51 -20.24
CA HIS A 89 6.39 10.90 -20.66
C HIS A 89 6.07 9.70 -21.56
N GLN A 90 6.67 9.63 -22.75
CA GLN A 90 6.44 8.53 -23.71
C GLN A 90 4.95 8.24 -24.03
N ASN A 91 4.09 9.27 -24.01
CA ASN A 91 2.63 9.19 -24.16
C ASN A 91 1.85 8.60 -22.97
N GLU A 92 2.54 8.36 -21.85
CA GLU A 92 1.99 7.87 -20.60
C GLU A 92 1.87 9.06 -19.61
N PRO A 93 0.75 9.21 -18.89
CA PRO A 93 0.61 10.22 -17.84
C PRO A 93 1.45 9.81 -16.61
N GLY A 94 2.29 10.71 -16.11
CA GLY A 94 3.04 10.52 -14.88
C GLY A 94 2.35 11.11 -13.65
N TYR A 95 3.11 11.36 -12.58
CA TYR A 95 2.64 12.10 -11.42
C TYR A 95 3.05 13.58 -11.49
N SER A 96 2.16 14.46 -11.08
CA SER A 96 2.47 15.87 -10.87
C SER A 96 3.42 16.06 -9.69
N GLU A 97 4.17 17.17 -9.68
CA GLU A 97 5.09 17.50 -8.58
C GLU A 97 4.40 17.48 -7.21
N ARG A 98 3.14 17.93 -7.15
CA ARG A 98 2.35 17.94 -5.90
C ARG A 98 1.92 16.54 -5.45
N GLU A 99 1.72 15.60 -6.37
CA GLU A 99 1.48 14.20 -6.02
C GLU A 99 2.77 13.55 -5.52
N LEU A 100 3.92 13.85 -6.14
CA LEU A 100 5.22 13.36 -5.67
C LEU A 100 5.58 13.91 -4.28
N GLU A 101 5.26 15.18 -3.97
CA GLU A 101 5.36 15.70 -2.60
C GLU A 101 4.54 14.86 -1.61
N PHE A 102 3.30 14.52 -1.97
CA PHE A 102 2.46 13.67 -1.12
C PHE A 102 3.10 12.30 -0.89
N PHE A 103 3.59 11.65 -1.94
CA PHE A 103 4.21 10.34 -1.84
C PHE A 103 5.45 10.35 -0.93
N ASN A 104 6.30 11.37 -1.05
CA ASN A 104 7.41 11.57 -0.11
C ASN A 104 6.92 11.68 1.33
N MET A 105 5.82 12.41 1.57
CA MET A 105 5.25 12.54 2.91
C MET A 105 4.65 11.21 3.42
N VAL A 106 4.03 10.42 2.55
CA VAL A 106 3.52 9.08 2.89
C VAL A 106 4.66 8.16 3.29
N ASP A 107 5.72 8.09 2.46
CA ASP A 107 6.90 7.26 2.67
C ASP A 107 7.59 7.59 4.01
N GLN A 108 7.77 8.88 4.28
CA GLN A 108 8.46 9.35 5.49
C GLN A 108 7.65 9.22 6.78
N HIS A 109 6.31 9.23 6.71
CA HIS A 109 5.48 9.42 7.91
C HIS A 109 4.38 8.38 8.14
N LEU A 110 3.94 7.66 7.11
CA LEU A 110 2.82 6.72 7.22
C LEU A 110 3.26 5.27 7.03
N PHE A 111 3.84 4.94 5.89
CA PHE A 111 4.31 3.61 5.52
C PHE A 111 5.19 3.72 4.26
N PRO A 112 6.11 2.76 4.06
CA PRO A 112 7.12 2.87 3.03
C PRO A 112 6.50 2.70 1.64
N LEU A 113 7.07 3.39 0.66
CA LEU A 113 6.70 3.31 -0.75
C LEU A 113 7.93 2.94 -1.58
N PRO A 114 7.77 2.06 -2.58
CA PRO A 114 8.91 1.60 -3.36
C PRO A 114 9.44 2.72 -4.26
N GLU A 115 10.75 2.76 -4.48
CA GLU A 115 11.42 3.79 -5.28
C GLU A 115 10.83 3.88 -6.71
N MET A 116 10.43 2.75 -7.28
CA MET A 116 9.77 2.70 -8.59
C MET A 116 8.51 3.58 -8.68
N MET A 117 7.86 3.88 -7.56
CA MET A 117 6.68 4.74 -7.55
C MET A 117 7.00 6.20 -7.94
N PHE A 118 8.27 6.62 -7.81
CA PHE A 118 8.74 7.95 -8.18
C PHE A 118 9.24 8.02 -9.64
N ASP A 119 9.58 6.87 -10.24
CA ASP A 119 10.20 6.78 -11.56
C ASP A 119 9.29 6.17 -12.65
N MET A 120 8.19 5.52 -12.25
CA MET A 120 7.31 4.78 -13.14
C MET A 120 6.03 5.54 -13.51
N GLU A 121 5.31 4.96 -14.47
CA GLU A 121 3.93 5.28 -14.83
C GLU A 121 2.99 5.25 -13.61
N ARG A 122 1.84 5.92 -13.73
CA ARG A 122 0.84 5.96 -12.66
C ARG A 122 0.37 4.55 -12.31
N LEU A 123 0.42 4.23 -11.03
CA LEU A 123 0.00 2.95 -10.48
C LEU A 123 -1.45 3.07 -9.99
N PRO A 124 -2.34 2.14 -10.38
CA PRO A 124 -3.76 2.21 -10.03
C PRO A 124 -4.02 2.03 -8.52
N SER A 125 -3.05 1.45 -7.83
CA SER A 125 -3.06 1.11 -6.41
C SER A 125 -1.72 1.45 -5.76
N ILE A 126 -1.73 1.50 -4.43
CA ILE A 126 -0.56 1.63 -3.59
C ILE A 126 0.19 0.30 -3.66
N PRO A 127 1.42 0.29 -4.20
CA PRO A 127 2.21 -0.93 -4.26
C PRO A 127 2.65 -1.35 -2.85
N ILE A 128 2.36 -2.59 -2.49
CA ILE A 128 2.95 -3.25 -1.31
C ILE A 128 4.17 -3.99 -1.80
N TYR A 129 5.32 -3.68 -1.21
CA TYR A 129 6.58 -4.35 -1.53
C TYR A 129 7.16 -5.01 -0.28
N PRO A 130 7.92 -6.10 -0.44
CA PRO A 130 8.52 -6.83 0.68
C PRO A 130 9.32 -5.89 1.58
N GLN A 131 8.99 -5.89 2.88
CA GLN A 131 9.77 -5.24 3.93
C GLN A 131 10.44 -6.27 4.85
N GLY A 132 10.03 -7.54 4.74
CA GLY A 132 10.59 -8.67 5.47
C GLY A 132 11.94 -9.13 4.92
N VAL A 133 12.30 -10.37 5.23
CA VAL A 133 13.54 -10.97 4.72
C VAL A 133 13.26 -11.57 3.35
N ASP A 134 13.88 -11.00 2.32
CA ASP A 134 13.84 -11.55 0.97
C ASP A 134 15.02 -12.50 0.75
N TRP A 135 14.71 -13.79 0.72
CA TRP A 135 15.72 -14.85 0.74
C TRP A 135 16.19 -15.27 -0.66
N GLU A 136 15.42 -14.98 -1.72
CA GLU A 136 15.79 -15.36 -3.08
C GLU A 136 16.95 -14.53 -3.60
N ASP A 137 16.90 -13.22 -3.36
CA ASP A 137 17.90 -12.28 -3.87
C ASP A 137 19.04 -12.02 -2.88
N GLU A 138 18.84 -12.17 -1.56
CA GLU A 138 19.82 -11.74 -0.55
C GLU A 138 20.50 -12.86 0.26
N ARG A 139 20.33 -14.14 -0.09
CA ARG A 139 20.85 -15.27 0.72
C ARG A 139 22.33 -15.13 1.13
N GLU A 140 23.18 -14.65 0.22
CA GLU A 140 24.62 -14.50 0.46
C GLU A 140 24.99 -13.29 1.32
N ASN A 141 24.17 -12.22 1.28
CA ASN A 141 24.39 -10.98 2.03
C ASN A 141 23.59 -10.92 3.34
N MET A 142 22.73 -11.90 3.58
CA MET A 142 21.87 -11.97 4.74
C MET A 142 22.68 -12.08 6.04
N ARG A 143 22.22 -11.35 7.07
CA ARG A 143 22.77 -11.40 8.42
C ARG A 143 22.77 -12.83 8.95
N LEU A 144 23.84 -13.21 9.66
CA LEU A 144 24.05 -14.56 10.17
C LEU A 144 22.87 -15.07 11.02
N SER A 145 22.33 -14.19 11.86
CA SER A 145 21.14 -14.44 12.68
C SER A 145 19.91 -14.85 11.87
N LEU A 146 19.61 -14.11 10.80
CA LEU A 146 18.48 -14.39 9.89
C LEU A 146 18.74 -15.67 9.09
N ARG A 147 19.97 -15.85 8.59
CA ARG A 147 20.37 -17.07 7.89
C ARG A 147 20.24 -18.32 8.75
N ALA A 148 20.60 -18.23 10.03
CA ALA A 148 20.42 -19.33 10.97
C ALA A 148 18.96 -19.62 11.30
N ALA A 149 18.13 -18.59 11.47
CA ALA A 149 16.69 -18.76 11.63
C ALA A 149 16.08 -19.44 10.40
N MET A 150 16.42 -18.96 9.20
CA MET A 150 15.95 -19.52 7.93
C MET A 150 16.37 -20.98 7.80
N ALA A 151 17.64 -21.30 8.07
CA ALA A 151 18.17 -22.65 8.01
C ALA A 151 17.42 -23.65 8.93
N LEU A 152 16.83 -23.18 10.03
CA LEU A 152 15.97 -24.00 10.88
C LEU A 152 14.58 -24.21 10.26
N VAL A 153 13.99 -23.17 9.68
CA VAL A 153 12.66 -23.22 9.07
C VAL A 153 12.65 -24.04 7.78
N SER A 154 13.68 -23.90 6.94
CA SER A 154 13.80 -24.61 5.66
C SER A 154 14.43 -26.00 5.78
N ASP A 155 14.97 -26.36 6.95
CA ASP A 155 15.82 -27.55 7.16
C ASP A 155 16.95 -27.64 6.10
N ASP A 156 17.51 -26.48 5.73
CA ASP A 156 18.54 -26.32 4.70
C ASP A 156 19.73 -25.50 5.28
N ASP A 157 20.90 -25.59 4.66
CA ASP A 157 22.15 -24.93 5.04
C ASP A 157 23.04 -25.68 6.05
N THR A 158 23.43 -26.90 5.68
CA THR A 158 24.40 -27.71 6.46
C THR A 158 25.73 -26.98 6.66
N MET A 159 26.19 -26.23 5.64
CA MET A 159 27.48 -25.51 5.68
C MET A 159 27.51 -24.44 6.78
N LEU A 160 26.40 -23.72 6.99
CA LEU A 160 26.27 -22.77 8.09
C LEU A 160 26.54 -23.46 9.44
N TRP A 161 25.86 -24.58 9.69
CA TRP A 161 25.97 -25.28 10.96
C TRP A 161 27.35 -25.87 11.18
N GLU A 162 28.00 -26.35 10.10
CA GLU A 162 29.38 -26.83 10.15
C GLU A 162 30.39 -25.75 10.51
N ALA A 163 30.22 -24.54 9.99
CA ALA A 163 31.11 -23.41 10.26
C ALA A 163 31.01 -22.91 11.72
N TRP A 164 29.82 -22.94 12.31
CA TRP A 164 29.57 -22.29 13.60
C TRP A 164 29.41 -23.24 14.79
N LEU A 165 28.97 -24.48 14.58
CA LEU A 165 28.61 -25.40 15.66
C LEU A 165 29.25 -26.80 15.49
N PRO A 166 29.77 -27.40 16.60
CA PRO A 166 30.23 -28.77 16.57
C PRO A 166 29.04 -29.74 16.32
N PRO A 167 29.28 -30.94 15.77
CA PRO A 167 28.20 -31.87 15.36
C PRO A 167 27.09 -32.11 16.39
N HIS A 168 27.44 -32.25 17.67
CA HIS A 168 26.48 -32.53 18.76
C HIS A 168 25.65 -31.31 19.20
N LEU A 169 25.90 -30.12 18.65
CA LEU A 169 25.12 -28.90 18.89
C LEU A 169 24.43 -28.40 17.62
N ARG A 170 24.35 -29.22 16.57
CA ARG A 170 23.66 -28.86 15.32
C ARG A 170 22.17 -29.16 15.41
N PRO A 171 21.35 -28.53 14.55
CA PRO A 171 19.93 -28.85 14.49
C PRO A 171 19.72 -30.33 14.18
N GLU A 172 18.81 -30.95 14.92
CA GLU A 172 18.39 -32.34 14.69
C GLU A 172 17.19 -32.37 13.73
N SER A 173 17.14 -33.30 12.79
CA SER A 173 15.96 -33.46 11.92
C SER A 173 14.74 -33.93 12.71
N GLY A 174 13.54 -33.53 12.29
CA GLY A 174 12.28 -34.00 12.88
C GLY A 174 11.18 -32.94 12.92
N GLU A 175 9.93 -33.37 13.13
CA GLU A 175 8.80 -32.45 13.25
C GLU A 175 8.87 -31.66 14.56
N ARG A 176 8.57 -30.36 14.52
CA ARG A 176 8.59 -29.48 15.69
C ARG A 176 7.21 -29.30 16.32
N ASP A 177 7.18 -29.37 17.64
CA ASP A 177 6.07 -28.91 18.46
C ASP A 177 6.24 -27.41 18.72
N TRP A 178 5.54 -26.59 17.92
CA TRP A 178 5.63 -25.13 17.99
C TRP A 178 5.18 -24.56 19.33
N GLU A 179 4.12 -25.11 19.94
CA GLU A 179 3.65 -24.66 21.25
C GLU A 179 4.71 -24.91 22.32
N ARG A 180 5.32 -26.10 22.29
CA ARG A 180 6.44 -26.44 23.18
C ARG A 180 7.67 -25.57 22.94
N PHE A 181 8.01 -25.27 21.68
CA PHE A 181 9.13 -24.39 21.35
C PHE A 181 8.92 -22.99 21.93
N ASP A 182 7.72 -22.43 21.75
CA ASP A 182 7.36 -21.13 22.32
C ASP A 182 7.45 -21.13 23.86
N GLU A 183 6.93 -22.16 24.52
CA GLU A 183 7.01 -22.30 25.98
C GLU A 183 8.47 -22.36 26.47
N LEU A 184 9.32 -23.16 25.80
CA LEU A 184 10.74 -23.25 26.09
C LEU A 184 11.44 -21.89 25.94
N CYS A 185 11.12 -21.13 24.90
CA CYS A 185 11.66 -19.79 24.66
C CYS A 185 11.22 -18.79 25.74
N ARG A 186 9.94 -18.82 26.15
CA ARG A 186 9.42 -18.02 27.28
C ARG A 186 10.12 -18.36 28.59
N ASN A 187 10.32 -19.64 28.87
CA ASN A 187 10.99 -20.12 30.08
C ASN A 187 12.48 -19.76 30.10
N ALA A 188 13.13 -19.68 28.93
CA ALA A 188 14.53 -19.28 28.81
C ALA A 188 14.78 -17.80 29.16
N ARG A 189 13.72 -16.96 29.13
CA ARG A 189 13.74 -15.51 29.44
C ARG A 189 14.73 -14.69 28.59
N GLY A 190 14.78 -13.38 28.83
CA GLY A 190 15.66 -12.46 28.11
C GLY A 190 15.28 -12.35 26.64
N LEU A 191 16.27 -12.24 25.75
CA LEU A 191 16.02 -12.12 24.31
C LEU A 191 15.58 -13.44 23.66
N ALA A 192 15.80 -14.59 24.32
CA ALA A 192 15.43 -15.90 23.78
C ALA A 192 13.91 -16.06 23.63
N VAL A 193 13.11 -15.29 24.37
CA VAL A 193 11.64 -15.25 24.21
C VAL A 193 11.21 -14.82 22.81
N ARG A 194 12.10 -14.19 22.04
CA ARG A 194 11.81 -13.65 20.71
C ARG A 194 12.21 -14.59 19.58
N PHE A 195 12.75 -15.77 19.89
CA PHE A 195 13.10 -16.76 18.86
C PHE A 195 11.89 -17.22 18.03
N PRO A 196 10.70 -17.50 18.59
CA PRO A 196 9.54 -17.86 17.78
C PRO A 196 9.21 -16.79 16.73
N LEU A 197 9.12 -15.53 17.16
CA LEU A 197 8.88 -14.40 16.26
C LEU A 197 9.99 -14.21 15.19
N LEU A 198 11.24 -14.56 15.52
CA LEU A 198 12.33 -14.54 14.54
C LEU A 198 12.12 -15.61 13.46
N LEU A 199 11.66 -16.81 13.85
CA LEU A 199 11.37 -17.89 12.91
C LEU A 199 10.12 -17.57 12.06
N GLU A 200 9.09 -16.97 12.66
CA GLU A 200 7.92 -16.45 11.94
C GLU A 200 8.31 -15.40 10.89
N LEU A 201 9.23 -14.48 11.23
CA LEU A 201 9.73 -13.46 10.30
C LEU A 201 10.37 -14.06 9.05
N VAL A 202 11.31 -15.00 9.23
CA VAL A 202 11.99 -15.63 8.08
C VAL A 202 11.11 -16.66 7.37
N GLY A 203 10.07 -17.16 8.05
CA GLY A 203 9.05 -18.03 7.47
C GLY A 203 7.92 -17.30 6.75
N LEU A 204 7.93 -15.97 6.73
CA LEU A 204 6.86 -15.13 6.16
C LEU A 204 5.47 -15.42 6.78
N ASP A 205 5.43 -15.66 8.10
CA ASP A 205 4.21 -16.03 8.85
C ASP A 205 4.02 -15.16 10.12
N THR A 206 4.36 -13.88 10.04
CA THR A 206 4.20 -12.94 11.17
C THR A 206 2.77 -12.44 11.35
N GLY A 207 1.88 -12.75 10.41
CA GLY A 207 0.55 -12.18 10.33
C GLY A 207 0.55 -10.70 9.93
N ASN A 208 1.62 -10.22 9.30
CA ASN A 208 1.77 -8.84 8.85
C ASN A 208 2.13 -8.78 7.37
N MET A 209 1.28 -8.12 6.59
CA MET A 209 1.43 -8.10 5.13
C MET A 209 2.75 -7.53 4.61
N TRP A 210 3.36 -6.58 5.31
CA TRP A 210 4.63 -6.00 4.87
C TRP A 210 5.80 -6.99 5.04
N LEU A 211 5.71 -7.84 6.05
CA LEU A 211 6.76 -8.80 6.41
C LEU A 211 6.56 -10.16 5.75
N ASP A 212 5.32 -10.50 5.40
CA ASP A 212 4.92 -11.81 4.86
C ASP A 212 4.72 -11.79 3.32
N THR A 213 5.00 -10.67 2.66
CA THR A 213 4.97 -10.54 1.20
C THR A 213 6.36 -10.76 0.62
N ASN A 214 6.45 -11.48 -0.50
CA ASN A 214 7.65 -11.61 -1.33
C ASN A 214 7.37 -11.12 -2.77
N TRP A 215 8.40 -11.02 -3.61
CA TRP A 215 8.24 -10.50 -4.99
C TRP A 215 7.38 -11.40 -5.88
N GLU A 216 7.25 -12.68 -5.55
CA GLU A 216 6.43 -13.64 -6.30
C GLU A 216 4.93 -13.56 -5.94
N CYS A 217 4.61 -13.13 -4.71
CA CYS A 217 3.25 -13.07 -4.20
C CYS A 217 2.76 -11.62 -4.15
N TRP A 218 2.42 -11.06 -5.31
CA TRP A 218 1.74 -9.76 -5.37
C TRP A 218 0.37 -9.86 -4.69
N ARG A 219 0.28 -9.42 -3.43
CA ARG A 219 -0.98 -9.41 -2.67
C ARG A 219 -1.75 -8.10 -2.89
N GLU A 220 -3.07 -8.25 -2.81
CA GLU A 220 -4.11 -7.22 -2.63
C GLU A 220 -3.83 -5.83 -3.23
N GLU A 221 -4.55 -5.50 -4.30
CA GLU A 221 -4.60 -4.13 -4.80
C GLU A 221 -5.15 -3.18 -3.72
N CYS A 222 -4.28 -2.36 -3.14
CA CYS A 222 -4.67 -1.34 -2.16
C CYS A 222 -4.97 -0.02 -2.88
N PRO A 223 -6.23 0.34 -3.17
CA PRO A 223 -6.51 1.58 -3.89
C PRO A 223 -6.07 2.81 -3.09
N TRP A 224 -5.83 3.94 -3.76
CA TRP A 224 -5.61 5.22 -3.09
C TRP A 224 -6.88 5.73 -2.40
N GLU A 225 -7.25 5.16 -1.27
CA GLU A 225 -8.43 5.51 -0.48
C GLU A 225 -8.11 5.64 1.01
N GLU A 226 -8.91 6.41 1.76
CA GLU A 226 -8.65 6.65 3.19
C GLU A 226 -8.63 5.36 4.02
N THR A 227 -9.50 4.39 3.68
CA THR A 227 -9.56 3.08 4.32
C THR A 227 -8.29 2.27 4.10
N ALA A 228 -7.81 2.21 2.86
CA ALA A 228 -6.56 1.54 2.50
C ALA A 228 -5.35 2.21 3.16
N MET A 229 -5.26 3.55 3.09
CA MET A 229 -4.21 4.33 3.76
C MET A 229 -4.14 4.04 5.27
N GLU A 230 -5.29 3.98 5.94
CA GLU A 230 -5.34 3.71 7.38
C GLU A 230 -4.98 2.26 7.70
N TYR A 231 -5.41 1.32 6.88
CA TYR A 231 -5.06 -0.10 7.02
C TYR A 231 -3.54 -0.30 6.86
N LEU A 232 -2.96 0.19 5.77
CA LEU A 232 -1.52 0.12 5.51
C LEU A 232 -0.69 0.78 6.61
N ARG A 233 -1.13 1.95 7.12
CA ARG A 233 -0.50 2.62 8.25
C ARG A 233 -0.53 1.79 9.53
N LYS A 234 -1.65 1.09 9.80
CA LYS A 234 -1.76 0.20 10.96
C LYS A 234 -0.85 -1.01 10.82
N GLU A 235 -0.83 -1.64 9.65
CA GLU A 235 0.05 -2.77 9.37
C GLU A 235 1.52 -2.37 9.42
N TRP A 236 1.90 -1.18 8.93
CA TRP A 236 3.27 -0.72 9.02
C TRP A 236 3.71 -0.49 10.47
N ARG A 237 2.85 0.11 11.29
CA ARG A 237 3.13 0.26 12.73
C ARG A 237 3.29 -1.09 13.44
N LYS A 238 2.58 -2.14 13.02
CA LYS A 238 2.77 -3.49 13.54
C LYS A 238 4.14 -4.04 13.11
N ALA A 239 4.50 -3.91 11.82
CA ALA A 239 5.81 -4.30 11.31
C ALA A 239 6.96 -3.64 12.09
N GLN A 240 6.89 -2.32 12.30
CA GLN A 240 7.88 -1.57 13.09
C GLN A 240 8.01 -2.08 14.53
N ARG A 241 6.91 -2.51 15.16
CA ARG A 241 6.96 -3.13 16.49
C ARG A 241 7.62 -4.50 16.47
N ILE A 242 7.41 -5.29 15.41
CA ILE A 242 8.08 -6.58 15.24
C ILE A 242 9.59 -6.34 15.10
N PHE A 243 10.02 -5.41 14.24
CA PHE A 243 11.45 -5.05 14.13
C PHE A 243 12.03 -4.51 15.43
N THR A 244 11.32 -3.63 16.14
CA THR A 244 11.76 -3.12 17.45
C THR A 244 11.98 -4.24 18.46
N GLN A 245 11.14 -5.29 18.40
CA GLN A 245 11.31 -6.48 19.23
C GLN A 245 12.47 -7.33 18.74
N LEU A 246 12.62 -7.59 17.44
CA LEU A 246 13.63 -8.51 16.94
C LEU A 246 15.04 -7.95 16.87
N ASN A 247 15.22 -6.66 16.57
CA ASN A 247 16.54 -6.05 16.34
C ASN A 247 17.53 -6.31 17.48
N PRO A 248 17.18 -6.16 18.79
CA PRO A 248 18.12 -6.48 19.86
C PRO A 248 18.55 -7.96 19.89
N LEU A 249 17.67 -8.90 19.52
CA LEU A 249 18.04 -10.32 19.43
C LEU A 249 18.97 -10.54 18.24
N ILE A 250 18.59 -10.05 17.05
CA ILE A 250 19.35 -10.16 15.81
C ILE A 250 20.77 -9.59 16.00
N ASP A 251 20.89 -8.40 16.57
CA ASP A 251 22.19 -7.75 16.83
C ASP A 251 23.06 -8.55 17.81
N GLN A 252 22.46 -9.13 18.84
CA GLN A 252 23.19 -9.95 19.81
C GLN A 252 23.63 -11.29 19.21
N MET A 253 22.79 -11.89 18.37
CA MET A 253 23.13 -13.10 17.63
C MET A 253 24.33 -12.86 16.71
N ASP A 254 24.34 -11.77 15.95
CA ASP A 254 25.46 -11.47 15.05
C ASP A 254 26.73 -11.09 15.80
N LYS A 255 26.61 -10.40 16.94
CA LYS A 255 27.76 -10.04 17.78
C LYS A 255 28.38 -11.24 18.50
N HIS A 256 27.56 -12.20 18.93
CA HIS A 256 27.98 -13.36 19.72
C HIS A 256 27.40 -14.68 19.16
N PRO A 257 27.72 -15.04 17.91
CA PRO A 257 27.02 -16.09 17.18
C PRO A 257 27.12 -17.46 17.83
N ARG A 258 28.30 -17.90 18.24
CA ARG A 258 28.45 -19.22 18.89
C ARG A 258 27.56 -19.38 20.13
N TYR A 259 27.43 -18.33 20.94
CA TYR A 259 26.59 -18.36 22.13
C TYR A 259 25.11 -18.46 21.77
N TRP A 260 24.64 -17.57 20.89
CA TRP A 260 23.22 -17.49 20.58
C TRP A 260 22.73 -18.60 19.66
N LEU A 261 23.52 -19.02 18.67
CA LEU A 261 23.19 -20.15 17.80
C LEU A 261 23.09 -21.43 18.62
N THR A 262 24.05 -21.70 19.52
CA THR A 262 23.96 -22.85 20.44
C THR A 262 22.69 -22.80 21.27
N ARG A 263 22.29 -21.61 21.74
CA ARG A 263 21.08 -21.45 22.56
C ARG A 263 19.81 -21.69 21.74
N LEU A 264 19.72 -21.10 20.55
CA LEU A 264 18.61 -21.28 19.61
C LEU A 264 18.44 -22.77 19.26
N VAL A 265 19.52 -23.43 18.84
CA VAL A 265 19.49 -24.84 18.43
C VAL A 265 19.13 -25.76 19.60
N LYS A 266 19.61 -25.49 20.82
CA LYS A 266 19.22 -26.29 21.99
C LYS A 266 17.72 -26.22 22.27
N LEU A 267 17.12 -25.03 22.18
CA LEU A 267 15.68 -24.87 22.34
C LEU A 267 14.91 -25.55 21.19
N TRP A 268 15.41 -25.40 19.97
CA TRP A 268 14.84 -26.01 18.76
C TRP A 268 14.82 -27.55 18.83
N ASN A 269 15.94 -28.18 19.19
CA ASN A 269 16.02 -29.64 19.33
C ASN A 269 15.17 -30.15 20.51
N SER A 270 15.07 -29.36 21.58
CA SER A 270 14.21 -29.71 22.72
C SER A 270 12.71 -29.70 22.40
N ALA A 271 12.32 -29.13 21.27
CA ALA A 271 10.95 -29.06 20.78
C ALA A 271 10.60 -30.14 19.74
N ILE A 272 11.48 -31.13 19.50
CA ILE A 272 11.17 -32.25 18.61
C ILE A 272 9.97 -33.04 19.16
N LYS A 273 8.99 -33.30 18.30
CA LYS A 273 7.89 -34.22 18.61
C LYS A 273 8.48 -35.59 18.84
N VAL A 274 8.32 -36.11 20.06
CA VAL A 274 8.65 -37.50 20.32
C VAL A 274 7.62 -38.33 19.56
N PRO A 275 8.03 -39.25 18.66
CA PRO A 275 7.09 -40.14 18.01
C PRO A 275 6.27 -40.80 19.09
N ALA A 276 4.93 -40.81 18.95
CA ALA A 276 4.07 -41.56 19.83
C ALA A 276 4.47 -43.04 19.72
N MET A 277 5.42 -43.47 20.54
CA MET A 277 5.74 -44.88 20.65
C MET A 277 4.49 -45.56 21.17
N ALA A 278 3.97 -46.45 20.34
CA ALA A 278 2.83 -47.32 20.54
C ALA A 278 2.72 -47.73 22.02
N ARG A 279 1.68 -47.25 22.68
CA ARG A 279 1.18 -47.88 23.90
C ARG A 279 0.51 -49.20 23.56
#